data_AF-A0A524A034-F1
#
_entry.id   AF-A0A524A034-F1
#
_cell.length_a   1.000
_cell.length_b   1.000
_cell.length_c   1.000
_cell.angle_alpha   90.00
_cell.angle_beta   90.00
_cell.angle_gamma   90.00
#
_symmetry.space_group_name_H-M   'P 1'
#
loop_
_entity.id
_entity.type
_entity.pdbx_description
1 polymer ?
#
loop_
_entity_poly.entity_id
_entity_poly.type
_entity_poly.pdbx_seq_one_letter_code
_entity_poly.pdbx_strand_id
1 'polypeptide(L)' 'MDLDEIKEEPKYRGGPTYECVRCGRRVDYAELQRYISFRCPFCGYRIFRKVRARIVKRVKAR' A
#
# COMPACT_ATOMS: atom_id res chain seq x y z
N MET A 1 -23.66 19.29 26.02
CA MET A 1 -23.59 17.81 25.90
C MET A 1 -23.21 17.58 24.46
N ASP A 2 -21.92 17.67 24.15
CA ASP A 2 -21.45 17.82 22.78
C ASP A 2 -20.43 16.70 22.55
N LEU A 3 -20.86 15.75 21.72
CA LEU A 3 -20.19 14.48 21.47
C LEU A 3 -18.90 14.71 20.70
N ASP A 4 -17.84 14.12 21.22
CA ASP A 4 -16.44 14.24 20.82
C ASP A 4 -16.18 14.02 19.32
N GLU A 5 -15.43 14.96 18.73
CA GLU A 5 -14.80 14.83 17.42
C GLU A 5 -13.77 13.69 17.44
N ILE A 6 -14.14 12.52 16.92
CA ILE A 6 -13.19 11.44 16.68
C ILE A 6 -12.31 11.83 15.48
N LYS A 7 -11.19 12.51 15.74
CA LYS A 7 -10.11 12.74 14.76
C LYS A 7 -9.38 11.42 14.53
N GLU A 8 -9.69 10.74 13.43
CA GLU A 8 -8.93 9.56 13.00
C GLU A 8 -7.53 9.97 12.49
N GLU A 9 -6.52 9.73 13.33
CA GLU A 9 -5.11 9.82 12.94
C GLU A 9 -4.80 8.77 11.83
N PRO A 10 -4.05 9.12 10.76
CA PRO A 10 -3.69 8.16 9.73
C PRO A 10 -2.67 7.15 10.28
N LYS A 11 -3.16 6.04 10.84
CA LYS A 11 -2.34 4.91 11.33
C LYS A 11 -1.56 4.27 10.19
N TYR A 12 -0.30 4.67 10.01
CA TYR A 12 0.66 4.05 9.08
C TYR A 12 1.25 2.75 9.63
N ARG A 13 0.40 1.87 10.20
CA ARG A 13 0.81 0.54 10.70
C ARG A 13 0.77 -0.54 9.60
N GLY A 14 0.32 -0.20 8.40
CA GLY A 14 0.33 -1.07 7.23
C GLY A 14 1.61 -0.87 6.43
N GLY A 15 2.29 -1.95 6.07
CA GLY A 15 3.46 -1.93 5.19
C GLY A 15 3.18 -1.33 3.80
N PRO A 16 4.16 -1.33 2.89
CA PRO A 16 3.96 -0.78 1.55
C PRO A 16 2.92 -1.56 0.75
N THR A 17 2.05 -0.85 0.04
CA THR A 17 1.13 -1.45 -0.93
C THR A 17 1.82 -1.63 -2.27
N TYR A 18 1.61 -2.80 -2.88
CA TYR A 18 2.14 -3.18 -4.19
C TYR A 18 1.01 -3.29 -5.21
N GLU A 19 1.29 -2.99 -6.47
CA GLU A 19 0.35 -3.08 -7.57
C GLU A 19 0.86 -4.10 -8.59
N CYS A 20 0.05 -5.10 -8.94
CA CYS A 20 0.44 -6.09 -9.93
C CYS A 20 0.44 -5.48 -11.33
N VAL A 21 1.55 -5.62 -12.07
CA VAL A 21 1.69 -5.04 -13.42
C VAL A 21 0.70 -5.65 -14.43
N ARG A 22 0.30 -6.91 -14.23
CA ARG A 22 -0.60 -7.61 -15.17
C ARG A 22 -2.08 -7.34 -14.93
N CYS A 23 -2.53 -7.37 -13.67
CA CYS A 23 -3.96 -7.25 -13.34
C CYS A 23 -4.33 -5.90 -12.69
N GLY A 24 -3.36 -5.03 -12.40
CA GLY A 24 -3.58 -3.71 -11.80
C GLY A 24 -4.09 -3.73 -10.35
N ARG A 25 -4.23 -4.90 -9.74
CA ARG A 25 -4.74 -5.00 -8.36
C ARG A 25 -3.68 -4.58 -7.36
N ARG A 26 -4.12 -3.81 -6.36
CA ARG A 26 -3.33 -3.41 -5.20
C ARG A 26 -3.42 -4.46 -4.12
N VAL A 27 -2.27 -4.82 -3.56
CA VAL A 27 -2.11 -5.89 -2.59
C VAL A 27 -1.11 -5.42 -1.54
N ASP A 28 -1.41 -5.63 -0.27
CA ASP A 28 -0.53 -5.19 0.81
C ASP A 28 0.64 -6.14 1.01
N TYR A 29 1.78 -5.61 1.46
CA TYR A 29 2.97 -6.41 1.71
C TYR A 29 2.73 -7.60 2.64
N ALA A 30 1.90 -7.41 3.68
CA ALA A 30 1.56 -8.44 4.64
C ALA A 30 0.83 -9.63 4.00
N GLU A 31 0.06 -9.40 2.93
CA GLU A 31 -0.60 -10.49 2.20
C GLU A 31 0.39 -11.26 1.32
N LEU A 32 1.37 -10.57 0.72
CA LEU A 32 2.39 -11.20 -0.10
C LEU A 32 3.38 -12.02 0.73
N GLN A 33 3.68 -11.59 1.96
CA GLN A 33 4.55 -12.34 2.88
C GLN A 33 3.96 -13.69 3.32
N ARG A 34 2.64 -13.90 3.23
CA ARG A 34 2.01 -15.19 3.54
C ARG A 34 2.38 -16.27 2.52
N TYR A 35 2.81 -15.89 1.33
CA TYR A 35 3.20 -16.82 0.27
C TYR A 35 4.72 -17.01 0.27
N ILE A 36 5.17 -18.25 0.08
CA ILE A 36 6.60 -18.60 -0.10
C ILE A 36 7.26 -17.85 -1.25
N SER A 37 6.48 -17.46 -2.26
CA SER A 37 6.94 -16.66 -3.40
C SER A 37 6.10 -15.40 -3.56
N PHE A 38 6.72 -14.35 -4.08
CA PHE A 38 6.08 -13.07 -4.38
C PHE A 38 5.14 -13.18 -5.59
N ARG A 39 3.97 -13.80 -5.38
CA ARG A 39 2.98 -14.14 -6.41
C ARG A 39 1.70 -13.36 -6.18
N CYS A 40 1.11 -12.84 -7.26
CA CYS A 40 -0.19 -12.19 -7.20
C CYS A 40 -1.29 -13.23 -6.90
N PRO A 41 -2.11 -13.02 -5.84
CA PRO A 41 -3.16 -13.98 -5.46
C PRO A 41 -4.27 -14.11 -6.50
N PHE A 42 -4.39 -13.14 -7.41
CA PHE A 42 -5.48 -13.10 -8.39
C PHE A 42 -5.11 -13.61 -9.79
N CYS A 43 -3.87 -13.44 -10.23
CA CYS A 43 -3.46 -13.80 -11.60
C CYS A 43 -2.16 -14.62 -11.67
N GLY A 44 -1.51 -14.91 -10.54
CA GLY A 44 -0.27 -15.69 -10.50
C GLY A 44 0.98 -14.97 -10.99
N TYR A 45 0.87 -13.73 -11.49
CA TYR A 45 2.01 -12.95 -11.96
C TYR A 45 2.93 -12.53 -10.80
N ARG A 46 4.22 -12.37 -11.07
CA ARG A 46 5.26 -12.16 -10.02
C ARG A 46 5.88 -10.76 -10.00
N ILE A 47 5.52 -9.90 -10.96
CA ILE A 47 6.07 -8.54 -11.06
C ILE A 47 5.05 -7.55 -10.50
N PHE A 48 5.52 -6.73 -9.56
CA PHE A 48 4.72 -5.71 -8.89
C PHE A 48 5.45 -4.36 -8.89
N ARG A 49 4.68 -3.29 -8.87
CA ARG A 49 5.15 -1.91 -8.70
C ARG A 49 4.80 -1.44 -7.29
N LYS A 50 5.75 -0.82 -6.58
CA LYS A 50 5.48 -0.21 -5.27
C LYS A 50 4.65 1.06 -5.49
N VAL A 51 3.48 1.15 -4.83
CA VAL A 51 2.60 2.32 -4.94
C VAL A 51 3.24 3.50 -4.19
N ARG A 52 3.07 4.71 -4.73
CA ARG A 52 3.56 5.94 -4.11
C ARG A 52 2.92 6.10 -2.73
N ALA A 53 3.73 6.36 -1.71
CA ALA A 53 3.25 6.69 -0.38
C ALA A 53 2.36 7.94 -0.42
N ARG A 54 1.35 8.01 0.47
CA ARG A 54 0.47 9.19 0.59
C ARG A 54 1.22 10.43 1.07
N ILE A 55 2.35 10.24 1.74
CA ILE A 55 3.20 11.33 2.22
C ILE A 55 3.93 11.97 1.04
N VAL A 56 3.74 13.29 0.89
CA VAL A 56 4.32 14.08 -0.19
C VAL A 56 5.81 14.35 0.10
N LYS A 57 6.68 14.03 -0.86
CA LYS A 57 8.08 14.44 -0.83
C LYS A 57 8.21 15.89 -1.31
N ARG A 58 8.71 16.79 -0.46
CA ARG A 58 9.05 18.17 -0.82
C ARG A 58 10.43 18.21 -1.48
N VAL A 59 10.56 18.94 -2.59
CA VAL A 59 11.82 19.13 -3.33
C VAL A 59 12.00 20.63 -3.54
N LYS A 60 13.21 21.16 -3.29
CA LYS A 60 13.51 22.58 -3.55
C LYS A 60 13.46 22.81 -5.07
N ALA A 61 12.78 23.87 -5.49
CA ALA A 61 12.91 24.38 -6.84
C ALA A 61 14.30 25.02 -7.00
N ARG A 62 14.85 24.96 -8.22
CA ARG A 62 16.14 25.59 -8.54
C ARG A 62 16.02 27.11 -8.51
#